data_AF-A0A3E0J895-F1
#
_entry.id   AF-A0A3E0J895-F1
#
_cell.length_a   1.000
_cell.length_b   1.000
_cell.length_c   1.000
_cell.angle_alpha   90.00
_cell.angle_beta   90.00
_cell.angle_gamma   90.00
#
_symmetry.space_group_name_H-M   'P 1'
#
loop_
_entity.id
_entity.type
_entity.pdbx_description
1 polymer ?
#
loop_
_entity_poly.entity_id
_entity_poly.type
_entity_poly.pdbx_seq_one_letter_code
_entity_poly.pdbx_strand_id
1 'polypeptide(L)'
;MKEESLFQQMRFVRKRSLAALDVTTEEVADAKPEGFLNNIRWNFGHIFVSQENLLARFTGEEAHMPEGYIHRLIQTYQGRLSEEGESPLTLVGESFFERWMKC
;
A
#
# COMPACT_ATOMS: atom_id res chain seq x y z
N MET A 1 -8.36 -26.12 -2.74
CA MET A 1 -7.10 -25.38 -2.96
C MET A 1 -6.05 -26.02 -2.06
N LYS A 2 -4.84 -26.32 -2.55
CA LYS A 2 -3.76 -26.90 -1.71
C LYS A 2 -2.98 -25.76 -1.04
N GLU A 3 -2.48 -25.98 0.16
CA GLU A 3 -1.68 -24.98 0.90
C GLU A 3 -0.51 -24.43 0.07
N GLU A 4 0.24 -25.31 -0.60
CA GLU A 4 1.33 -24.89 -1.48
C GLU A 4 0.86 -23.94 -2.59
N SER A 5 -0.29 -24.20 -3.19
CA SER A 5 -0.87 -23.33 -4.23
C SER A 5 -1.29 -21.97 -3.70
N LEU A 6 -1.71 -21.87 -2.44
CA LEU A 6 -2.00 -20.59 -1.78
C LEU A 6 -0.72 -19.76 -1.63
N PHE A 7 0.35 -20.35 -1.08
CA PHE A 7 1.62 -19.64 -0.90
C PHE A 7 2.28 -19.26 -2.23
N GLN A 8 2.14 -20.09 -3.27
CA GLN A 8 2.58 -19.74 -4.62
C GLN A 8 1.82 -18.52 -5.16
N GLN A 9 0.50 -18.46 -4.97
CA GLN A 9 -0.29 -17.29 -5.37
C GLN A 9 0.10 -16.03 -4.61
N MET A 10 0.31 -16.12 -3.29
CA MET A 10 0.75 -14.98 -2.48
C MET A 10 2.11 -14.43 -2.96
N ARG A 11 3.08 -15.33 -3.21
CA ARG A 11 4.38 -14.93 -3.77
C ARG A 11 4.26 -14.31 -5.16
N PHE A 12 3.41 -14.89 -6.01
CA PHE A 12 3.18 -14.38 -7.35
C PHE A 12 2.58 -12.97 -7.33
N VAL A 13 1.52 -12.75 -6.54
CA VAL A 13 0.88 -11.44 -6.40
C VAL A 13 1.88 -10.43 -5.83
N ARG A 14 2.62 -10.77 -4.75
CA ARG A 14 3.67 -9.89 -4.20
C ARG A 14 4.69 -9.49 -5.24
N LYS A 15 5.23 -10.46 -6.00
CA LYS A 15 6.22 -10.19 -7.06
C LYS A 15 5.65 -9.27 -8.14
N ARG A 16 4.40 -9.44 -8.53
CA ARG A 16 3.74 -8.59 -9.54
C ARG A 16 3.49 -7.17 -9.01
N SER A 17 3.06 -7.04 -7.77
CA SER A 17 2.87 -5.73 -7.12
C SER A 17 4.20 -4.98 -7.00
N LEU A 18 5.28 -5.65 -6.56
CA LEU A 18 6.63 -5.05 -6.47
C LEU A 18 7.14 -4.62 -7.84
N ALA A 19 7.01 -5.47 -8.86
CA ALA A 19 7.44 -5.14 -10.22
C ALA A 19 6.65 -3.95 -10.82
N ALA A 20 5.38 -3.79 -10.45
CA ALA A 20 4.60 -2.62 -10.86
C ALA A 20 5.06 -1.35 -10.13
N LEU A 21 5.45 -1.46 -8.86
CA LEU A 21 5.99 -0.33 -8.09
C LEU A 21 7.37 0.11 -8.58
N ASP A 22 8.26 -0.83 -8.90
CA ASP A 22 9.62 -0.57 -9.36
C ASP A 22 9.69 0.33 -10.61
N VAL A 23 8.66 0.27 -11.45
CA VAL A 23 8.55 1.09 -12.67
C VAL A 23 7.68 2.34 -12.52
N THR A 24 7.12 2.57 -11.34
CA THR A 24 6.22 3.70 -11.07
C THR A 24 6.99 4.81 -10.38
N THR A 25 7.08 5.99 -11.01
CA THR A 25 7.67 7.17 -10.35
C THR A 25 6.69 7.75 -9.33
N GLU A 26 7.20 8.54 -8.39
CA GLU A 26 6.38 9.18 -7.37
C GLU A 26 5.28 10.08 -7.98
N GLU A 27 5.60 10.82 -9.04
CA GLU A 27 4.64 11.68 -9.74
C GLU A 27 3.50 10.87 -10.36
N VAL A 28 3.81 9.73 -10.96
CA VAL A 28 2.82 8.80 -11.51
C VAL A 28 2.02 8.14 -10.39
N ALA A 29 2.67 7.82 -9.26
CA ALA A 29 2.02 7.23 -8.10
C ALA A 29 0.93 8.15 -7.53
N ASP A 30 1.18 9.46 -7.57
CA ASP A 30 0.29 10.49 -7.01
C ASP A 30 -0.78 10.99 -7.98
N ALA A 31 -0.56 10.84 -9.29
CA ALA A 31 -1.54 11.20 -10.30
C ALA A 31 -2.85 10.43 -10.10
N LYS A 32 -3.95 11.17 -9.92
CA LYS A 32 -5.32 10.64 -9.88
C LYS A 32 -5.96 10.79 -11.26
N PRO A 33 -6.20 9.70 -12.01
CA PRO A 33 -6.83 9.79 -13.32
C PRO A 33 -8.29 10.26 -13.21
N GLU A 34 -8.75 10.98 -14.23
CA GLU A 34 -10.14 11.43 -14.30
C GLU A 34 -11.10 10.22 -14.28
N GLY A 35 -12.17 10.32 -13.49
CA GLY A 35 -13.15 9.24 -13.31
C GLY A 35 -12.74 8.15 -12.30
N PHE A 36 -11.54 8.20 -11.74
CA PHE A 36 -11.10 7.29 -10.67
C PHE A 36 -11.10 7.97 -9.32
N LEU A 37 -11.37 7.22 -8.25
CA LEU A 37 -11.35 7.75 -6.88
C LEU A 37 -9.94 7.76 -6.27
N ASN A 38 -9.10 6.81 -6.67
CA ASN A 38 -7.81 6.52 -6.04
C ASN A 38 -6.66 6.66 -7.04
N ASN A 39 -5.51 7.13 -6.56
CA ASN A 39 -4.25 7.08 -7.29
C ASN A 39 -3.52 5.75 -7.03
N ILE A 40 -2.39 5.56 -7.71
CA ILE A 40 -1.63 4.31 -7.62
C ILE A 40 -1.03 4.13 -6.21
N ARG A 41 -0.55 5.20 -5.58
CA ARG A 41 -0.02 5.15 -4.20
C ARG A 41 -1.04 4.62 -3.20
N TRP A 42 -2.28 5.09 -3.30
CA TRP A 42 -3.39 4.60 -2.46
C TRP A 42 -3.62 3.10 -2.68
N ASN A 43 -3.67 2.64 -3.92
CA ASN A 43 -3.91 1.23 -4.24
C ASN A 43 -2.82 0.32 -3.64
N PHE A 44 -1.55 0.72 -3.73
CA PHE A 44 -0.46 -0.04 -3.12
C PHE A 44 -0.48 -0.02 -1.60
N GLY A 45 -0.79 1.14 -1.01
CA GLY A 45 -1.02 1.24 0.43
C GLY A 45 -2.15 0.33 0.90
N HIS A 46 -3.26 0.28 0.15
CA HIS A 46 -4.38 -0.61 0.45
C HIS A 46 -3.97 -2.08 0.38
N ILE A 47 -3.23 -2.52 -0.66
CA ILE A 47 -2.76 -3.91 -0.78
C ILE A 47 -1.95 -4.31 0.46
N PHE A 48 -1.00 -3.46 0.87
CA PHE A 48 -0.17 -3.71 2.05
C PHE A 48 -0.99 -3.82 3.33
N VAL A 49 -1.83 -2.83 3.65
CA VAL A 49 -2.65 -2.83 4.88
C VAL A 49 -3.60 -4.01 4.91
N SER A 50 -4.19 -4.35 3.77
CA SER A 50 -5.10 -5.50 3.69
C SER A 50 -4.35 -6.81 3.97
N GLN A 51 -3.14 -6.96 3.44
CA GLN A 51 -2.32 -8.14 3.68
C GLN A 51 -1.91 -8.26 5.15
N GLU A 52 -1.40 -7.18 5.76
CA GLU A 52 -1.01 -7.16 7.18
C GLU A 52 -2.19 -7.45 8.10
N ASN A 53 -3.35 -6.84 7.85
CA ASN A 53 -4.55 -7.09 8.66
C ASN A 53 -5.04 -8.54 8.53
N LEU A 54 -4.97 -9.14 7.35
CA LEU A 54 -5.33 -10.54 7.15
C LEU A 54 -4.35 -11.47 7.88
N LEU A 55 -3.04 -11.22 7.74
CA LEU A 55 -2.01 -12.01 8.43
C LEU A 55 -2.19 -11.93 9.95
N ALA A 56 -2.27 -10.73 10.52
CA ALA A 56 -2.48 -10.52 11.94
C ALA A 56 -3.75 -11.24 12.44
N ARG A 57 -4.86 -11.11 11.72
CA ARG A 57 -6.13 -11.76 12.08
C ARG A 57 -6.05 -13.30 12.08
N PHE A 58 -5.38 -13.90 11.11
CA PHE A 58 -5.38 -15.35 10.95
C PHE A 58 -4.24 -16.05 11.69
N THR A 59 -3.14 -15.36 11.98
CA THR A 59 -1.99 -15.89 12.73
C THR A 59 -2.06 -15.56 14.22
N GLY A 60 -2.76 -14.48 14.59
CA GLY A 60 -2.72 -13.91 15.94
C GLY A 60 -1.47 -13.07 16.21
N GLU A 61 -0.61 -12.86 15.21
CA GLU A 61 0.54 -11.95 15.30
C GLU A 61 0.10 -10.49 15.21
N GLU A 62 0.95 -9.57 15.66
CA GLU A 62 0.72 -8.13 15.49
C GLU A 62 0.97 -7.70 14.04
N ALA A 63 0.18 -6.75 13.55
CA ALA A 63 0.41 -6.19 12.22
C ALA A 63 1.72 -5.38 12.21
N HIS A 64 2.61 -5.68 11.27
CA HIS A 64 3.91 -5.03 11.17
C HIS A 64 3.84 -3.81 10.26
N MET A 65 3.37 -2.70 10.82
CA MET A 65 3.21 -1.45 10.07
C MET A 65 3.66 -0.22 10.87
N PRO A 66 4.11 0.87 10.19
CA PRO A 66 4.43 2.11 10.87
C PRO A 66 3.24 2.69 11.65
N GLU A 67 3.51 3.33 12.78
CA GLU A 67 2.48 3.99 13.57
C GLU A 67 1.72 5.04 12.74
N GLY A 68 0.39 5.08 12.89
CA GLY A 68 -0.50 6.01 12.18
C GLY A 68 -0.67 5.73 10.69
N TYR A 69 -0.09 4.65 10.15
CA TYR A 69 -0.14 4.37 8.71
C TYR A 69 -1.57 4.20 8.17
N ILE A 70 -2.44 3.48 8.89
CA ILE A 70 -3.86 3.31 8.53
C ILE A 70 -4.58 4.67 8.49
N HIS A 71 -4.31 5.53 9.47
CA HIS A 71 -4.93 6.85 9.54
C HIS A 71 -4.58 7.68 8.30
N ARG A 72 -3.30 7.73 7.93
CA ARG A 72 -2.81 8.47 6.76
C ARG A 72 -3.37 7.90 5.45
N LEU A 73 -3.46 6.57 5.34
CA LEU A 73 -4.09 5.91 4.18
C LEU A 73 -5.59 6.26 4.06
N ILE A 74 -6.34 6.28 5.16
CA ILE A 74 -7.76 6.67 5.16
C ILE A 74 -7.93 8.15 4.78
N GLN A 75 -7.04 9.02 5.26
CA GLN A 75 -7.07 10.43 4.91
C GLN A 75 -6.82 10.67 3.41
N THR A 76 -5.96 9.88 2.76
CA THR A 76 -5.75 9.96 1.29
C THR A 76 -6.97 9.49 0.50
N TYR A 77 -7.72 8.47 0.98
CA TYR A 77 -8.97 8.01 0.36
C TYR A 77 -10.04 9.10 0.29
N GLN A 78 -10.17 9.87 1.37
CA GLN A 78 -11.28 10.83 1.54
C GLN A 78 -11.01 12.19 0.88
N GLY A 79 -9.90 12.35 0.15
CA GLY A 79 -9.53 13.63 -0.48
C GLY A 79 -9.17 14.75 0.51
N ARG A 80 -9.24 14.49 1.83
CA ARG A 80 -8.99 15.49 2.87
C ARG A 80 -7.55 16.00 2.90
N LEU A 81 -6.59 15.19 2.44
CA LEU A 81 -5.18 15.60 2.41
C LEU A 81 -4.80 16.43 1.18
N SER A 82 -5.53 16.30 0.08
CA SER A 82 -5.35 17.23 -1.06
C SER A 82 -5.85 18.64 -0.74
N GLU A 83 -6.72 18.80 0.27
CA GLU A 83 -7.24 20.10 0.71
C GLU A 83 -6.28 20.83 1.67
N GLU A 84 -5.50 20.09 2.47
CA GLU A 84 -4.55 20.68 3.43
C GLU A 84 -3.15 20.95 2.86
N GLY A 85 -2.93 20.67 1.56
CA GLY A 85 -1.69 21.02 0.86
C GLY A 85 -0.47 20.14 1.21
N GLU A 86 -0.65 19.11 2.02
CA GLU A 86 0.41 18.12 2.27
C GLU A 86 0.42 17.06 1.16
N SER A 87 1.60 16.88 0.55
CA SER A 87 1.79 15.84 -0.45
C SER A 87 1.55 14.46 0.18
N PRO A 88 0.87 13.52 -0.52
CA PRO A 88 0.79 12.13 -0.07
C PRO A 88 2.17 11.52 0.29
N LEU A 89 3.26 12.04 -0.29
CA LEU A 89 4.65 11.69 -0.01
C LEU A 89 5.06 11.81 1.47
N THR A 90 4.71 12.92 2.15
CA THR A 90 5.11 13.14 3.55
C THR A 90 4.36 12.23 4.51
N LEU A 91 3.19 11.74 4.11
CA LEU A 91 2.28 11.02 4.98
C LEU A 91 2.38 9.50 4.83
N VAL A 92 2.65 8.96 3.66
CA VAL A 92 3.02 7.53 3.58
C VAL A 92 4.47 7.32 4.06
N GLY A 93 5.25 8.40 4.08
CA GLY A 93 6.65 8.48 4.49
C GLY A 93 7.55 7.87 3.41
N GLU A 94 8.66 8.54 3.07
CA GLU A 94 9.68 7.99 2.15
C GLU A 94 10.14 6.58 2.58
N SER A 95 10.06 6.29 3.89
CA SER A 95 10.40 4.98 4.45
C SER A 95 9.43 3.84 4.12
N PHE A 96 8.22 4.10 3.62
CA PHE A 96 7.27 3.04 3.22
C PHE A 96 7.69 2.36 1.92
N PHE A 97 7.98 3.14 0.88
CA PHE A 97 8.46 2.61 -0.40
C PHE A 97 9.75 1.83 -0.18
N GLU A 98 10.68 2.40 0.59
CA GLU A 98 11.93 1.72 0.90
C GLU A 98 11.76 0.45 1.74
N ARG A 99 10.91 0.44 2.78
CA ARG A 99 10.73 -0.77 3.61
C ARG A 99 9.95 -1.86 2.87
N TRP A 100 8.93 -1.50 2.10
CA TRP A 100 8.12 -2.49 1.39
C TRP A 100 8.89 -3.15 0.24
N MET A 101 9.83 -2.43 -0.39
CA MET A 101 10.79 -2.97 -1.36
C MET A 101 11.90 -3.83 -0.74
N LYS A 102 12.26 -3.59 0.54
CA LYS A 102 13.36 -4.29 1.23
C LYS A 102 12.92 -5.51 2.06
N CYS A 103 11.64 -5.65 2.39
CA CYS A 103 11.05 -6.88 2.97
C CYS A 103 10.62 -7.88 1.89
#